data_AF-A0A5C7PDL8-F1
#
_entry.id   AF-A0A5C7PDL8-F1
#
_cell.length_a   1.000
_cell.length_b   1.000
_cell.length_c   1.000
_cell.angle_alpha   90.00
_cell.angle_beta   90.00
_cell.angle_gamma   90.00
#
_symmetry.space_group_name_H-M   'P 1'
#
loop_
_entity.id
_entity.type
_entity.pdbx_description
1 polymer ?
#
loop_
_entity_poly.entity_id
_entity_poly.type
_entity_poly.pdbx_seq_one_letter_code
_entity_poly.pdbx_strand_id
1 'polypeptide(L)'
;MTATADVTVSALTNPQNILTVQRYDFLFSLVGNWSALLYMAGNDVLPDGAVNIQLGQSTLRGYVTRAGDDRGQYVGVVVGG
;
A
#
# COMPACT_ATOMS: atom_id res chain seq x y z
N MET A 1 -0.51 -2.90 -21.47
CA MET A 1 0.47 -3.74 -20.76
C MET A 1 0.58 -3.19 -19.35
N THR A 2 -0.06 -3.82 -18.37
CA THR A 2 0.13 -3.49 -16.96
C THR A 2 1.48 -4.05 -16.57
N ALA A 3 2.49 -3.19 -16.49
CA ALA A 3 3.71 -3.56 -15.78
C ALA A 3 3.29 -3.76 -14.33
N THR A 4 3.19 -5.01 -13.88
CA THR A 4 3.19 -5.34 -12.46
C THR A 4 4.56 -4.93 -11.96
N ALA A 5 4.70 -3.66 -11.58
CA ALA A 5 5.80 -3.26 -10.72
C ALA A 5 5.55 -4.01 -9.41
N ASP A 6 6.58 -4.66 -8.88
CA ASP A 6 6.51 -5.28 -7.56
C ASP A 6 6.27 -4.15 -6.55
N VAL A 7 5.01 -3.97 -6.17
CA VAL A 7 4.63 -3.02 -5.13
C VAL A 7 4.70 -3.76 -3.83
N THR A 8 5.58 -3.29 -2.96
CA THR A 8 5.66 -3.80 -1.60
C THR A 8 5.34 -2.70 -0.62
N VAL A 9 4.81 -3.10 0.53
CA VAL A 9 4.42 -2.19 1.59
C VAL A 9 4.92 -2.71 2.91
N SER A 10 5.39 -1.81 3.77
CA SER A 10 5.78 -2.13 5.14
C SER A 10 5.32 -1.05 6.10
N ALA A 11 4.94 -1.46 7.31
CA ALA A 11 4.64 -0.52 8.39
C ALA A 11 5.93 0.20 8.82
N LEU A 12 5.86 1.50 9.10
CA LEU A 12 7.03 2.25 9.59
C LEU A 12 7.57 1.71 10.92
N THR A 13 6.70 1.14 11.74
CA THR A 13 7.05 0.53 13.03
C THR A 13 7.73 -0.83 12.90
N ASN A 14 7.54 -1.51 11.77
CA ASN A 14 8.16 -2.80 11.47
C ASN A 14 8.55 -2.90 9.98
N PRO A 15 9.61 -2.18 9.55
CA PRO A 15 9.95 -2.06 8.14
C PRO A 15 10.51 -3.36 7.54
N GLN A 16 10.87 -4.35 8.37
CA GLN A 16 11.32 -5.67 7.95
C GLN A 16 10.15 -6.58 7.53
N ASN A 17 8.93 -6.28 7.97
CA ASN A 17 7.74 -7.00 7.54
C ASN A 17 7.25 -6.40 6.21
N ILE A 18 7.78 -6.96 5.11
CA ILE A 18 7.48 -6.52 3.76
C ILE A 18 6.34 -7.38 3.22
N LEU A 19 5.22 -6.74 2.89
CA LEU A 19 4.05 -7.39 2.31
C LEU A 19 3.98 -7.06 0.82
N THR A 20 3.67 -8.08 0.02
CA THR A 20 3.49 -7.92 -1.43
C THR A 20 2.06 -7.50 -1.72
N VAL A 21 1.90 -6.41 -2.47
CA VAL A 21 0.59 -5.92 -2.89
C VAL A 21 0.19 -6.63 -4.18
N GLN A 22 -0.89 -7.40 -4.13
CA GLN A 22 -1.34 -8.22 -5.26
C GLN A 22 -1.99 -7.38 -6.36
N ARG A 23 -2.68 -6.32 -5.97
CA ARG A 23 -3.31 -5.35 -6.88
C ARG A 23 -3.24 -3.97 -6.26
N TYR A 24 -2.98 -2.98 -7.10
CA TYR A 24 -2.94 -1.59 -6.70
C TYR A 24 -3.59 -0.69 -7.74
N ASP A 25 -4.11 0.44 -7.29
CA ASP A 25 -4.54 1.55 -8.14
C ASP A 25 -3.96 2.85 -7.55
N PHE A 26 -3.11 3.55 -8.31
CA PHE A 26 -2.47 4.79 -7.88
C PHE A 26 -3.12 5.98 -8.57
N LEU A 27 -3.59 6.92 -7.76
CA LEU A 27 -3.99 8.25 -8.20
C LEU A 27 -2.86 9.21 -7.82
N PHE A 28 -2.03 9.56 -8.80
CA PHE A 28 -1.01 10.60 -8.64
C PHE A 28 -1.64 11.96 -8.94
N SER A 29 -1.65 12.86 -7.96
CA SER A 29 -2.09 14.23 -8.18
C SER A 29 -0.95 15.06 -8.77
N LEU A 30 -1.31 16.01 -9.64
CA LEU A 30 -0.37 17.00 -10.20
C LEU A 30 0.29 17.87 -9.11
N VAL A 31 -0.25 17.88 -7.87
CA VAL A 31 0.23 18.69 -6.75
C VAL A 31 1.09 17.90 -5.72
N GLY A 32 1.60 16.73 -6.08
CA GLY A 32 2.51 15.94 -5.23
C GLY A 32 1.82 15.00 -4.23
N ASN A 33 0.53 15.19 -3.97
CA ASN A 33 -0.27 14.23 -3.22
C ASN A 33 -0.57 12.98 -4.06
N TRP A 34 -0.65 11.82 -3.43
CA TRP A 34 -1.01 10.57 -4.07
C TRP A 34 -1.87 9.71 -3.16
N SER A 35 -2.68 8.84 -3.75
CA SER A 35 -3.38 7.80 -3.02
C SER A 35 -3.24 6.45 -3.72
N ALA A 36 -3.18 5.37 -2.95
CA ALA A 36 -3.12 4.01 -3.43
C ALA A 36 -4.21 3.16 -2.79
N LEU A 37 -4.90 2.36 -3.59
CA LEU A 37 -5.78 1.30 -3.09
C LEU A 37 -5.04 -0.03 -3.15
N LEU A 38 -4.72 -0.62 -2.00
CA LEU A 38 -3.93 -1.85 -1.89
C LEU A 38 -4.84 -3.03 -1.58
N TYR A 39 -4.73 -4.08 -2.40
CA TYR A 39 -5.41 -5.36 -2.15
C TYR A 39 -4.37 -6.39 -1.70
N MET A 40 -4.55 -6.90 -0.49
CA MET A 40 -3.73 -7.95 0.11
C MET A 40 -4.63 -9.15 0.45
N ALA A 41 -4.10 -10.36 0.40
CA ALA A 41 -4.85 -11.58 0.68
C ALA A 41 -4.10 -12.45 1.69
N GLY A 42 -4.84 -13.22 2.48
CA GLY A 42 -4.27 -14.12 3.48
C GLY A 42 -3.93 -13.42 4.80
N ASN A 43 -2.80 -13.80 5.41
CA ASN A 43 -2.38 -13.27 6.71
C ASN A 43 -1.63 -11.92 6.63
N ASP A 44 -1.44 -11.41 5.40
CA ASP A 44 -0.71 -10.18 5.11
C ASP A 44 -1.58 -8.95 5.37
N VAL A 45 -1.93 -8.75 6.65
CA VAL A 45 -2.76 -7.64 7.10
C VAL A 45 -1.87 -6.53 7.65
N LEU A 46 -2.04 -5.33 7.12
CA LEU A 46 -1.39 -4.12 7.63
C LEU A 46 -2.31 -3.42 8.65
N PRO A 47 -1.80 -3.11 9.86
CA PRO A 47 -2.52 -2.24 10.78
C PRO A 47 -2.58 -0.82 10.22
N ASP A 48 -3.64 -0.09 10.56
CA ASP A 48 -3.76 1.33 10.28
C ASP A 48 -2.56 2.09 10.84
N GLY A 49 -1.97 2.96 10.02
CA GLY A 49 -0.73 3.64 10.42
C GLY A 49 0.14 4.11 9.27
N ALA A 50 1.28 4.68 9.63
CA ALA A 50 2.27 5.12 8.66
C ALA A 50 2.94 3.92 7.96
N VAL A 51 3.03 3.98 6.63
CA VAL A 51 3.62 2.94 5.79
C VAL A 51 4.64 3.51 4.80
N ASN A 52 5.61 2.69 4.43
CA ASN A 52 6.42 2.89 3.24
C ASN A 52 5.87 2.00 2.13
N ILE A 53 5.74 2.55 0.92
CA ILE A 53 5.44 1.79 -0.29
C ILE A 53 6.65 1.86 -1.20
N GLN A 54 7.16 0.71 -1.61
CA GLN A 54 8.16 0.61 -2.65
C GLN A 54 7.45 0.37 -3.98
N LEU A 55 7.62 1.29 -4.93
CA LEU A 55 7.13 1.19 -6.31
C LEU A 55 8.33 1.25 -7.25
N GLY A 56 8.81 0.09 -7.69
CA GLY A 56 10.05 0.00 -8.46
C GLY A 56 11.24 0.54 -7.66
N GLN A 57 11.87 1.62 -8.12
CA GLN A 57 12.96 2.30 -7.42
C GLN A 57 12.49 3.46 -6.52
N SER A 58 11.20 3.81 -6.56
CA SER A 58 10.66 4.92 -5.76
C SER A 58 10.16 4.41 -4.42
N THR A 59 10.48 5.16 -3.35
CA THR A 59 9.89 4.96 -2.03
C THR A 59 8.90 6.08 -1.77
N LEU A 60 7.64 5.70 -1.52
CA LEU A 60 6.57 6.61 -1.14
C LEU A 60 6.25 6.43 0.34
N ARG A 61 5.91 7.53 1.02
CA ARG A 61 5.46 7.51 2.42
C ARG A 61 4.04 7.99 2.52
N GLY A 62 3.24 7.26 3.28
CA GLY A 62 1.84 7.60 3.48
C GLY A 62 1.27 7.00 4.75
N TYR A 63 -0.03 7.16 4.91
CA TYR A 63 -0.81 6.58 5.99
C TYR A 63 -1.83 5.62 5.42
N VAL A 64 -1.82 4.36 5.86
CA VAL A 64 -2.80 3.34 5.50
C VAL A 64 -3.96 3.36 6.47
N THR A 65 -5.17 3.24 5.93
CA THR A 65 -6.36 2.89 6.70
C THR A 65 -7.11 1.77 6.01
N ARG A 66 -7.68 0.86 6.79
CA ARG A 66 -8.50 -0.24 6.28
C ARG A 66 -9.80 0.31 5.69
N ALA A 67 -10.11 -0.12 4.46
CA ALA A 67 -11.26 0.37 3.68
C ALA A 67 -12.51 -0.53 3.77
N GLY A 68 -12.43 -1.71 4.41
CA GLY A 68 -13.57 -2.62 4.55
C GLY A 68 -13.29 -3.85 5.42
N ASP A 69 -14.32 -4.66 5.63
CA ASP A 69 -14.28 -5.86 6.47
C ASP A 69 -13.46 -7.01 5.85
N ASP A 70 -12.74 -7.71 6.71
CA ASP A 70 -11.77 -8.75 6.36
C ASP A 70 -12.47 -10.11 6.18
N ARG A 71 -12.92 -10.42 4.96
CA ARG A 71 -13.42 -11.78 4.59
C ARG A 71 -12.31 -12.65 4.00
N GLY A 72 -11.09 -12.55 4.53
CA GLY A 72 -9.87 -13.15 3.97
C GLY A 72 -9.24 -12.34 2.84
N GLN A 73 -9.77 -11.14 2.56
CA GLN A 73 -9.19 -10.16 1.66
C GLN A 73 -9.12 -8.82 2.40
N TYR A 74 -7.91 -8.27 2.45
CA TYR A 74 -7.65 -6.96 3.02
C TYR A 74 -7.65 -5.91 1.90
N VAL A 75 -8.38 -4.81 2.12
CA VAL A 75 -8.33 -3.62 1.27
C VAL A 75 -7.91 -2.43 2.12
N GLY A 76 -6.80 -1.80 1.78
CA GLY A 76 -6.28 -0.60 2.43
C GLY A 76 -6.23 0.58 1.48
N VAL A 77 -6.60 1.76 1.96
CA VAL A 77 -6.34 3.03 1.26
C VAL A 77 -5.12 3.67 1.89
N VAL A 78 -4.12 4.00 1.09
CA VAL A 78 -2.95 4.77 1.51
C VAL A 78 -3.03 6.15 0.89
N VAL A 79 -2.78 7.19 1.68
CA VAL A 79 -2.62 8.56 1.19
C VAL A 79 -1.26 9.09 1.64
N GLY A 80 -0.55 9.74 0.72
CA GLY A 80 0.75 10.36 0.99
C GLY A 80 0.96 11.64 0.20
N GLY A 81 1.94 12.44 0.62
CA GLY A 81 2.30 13.73 0.04
C GLY A 81 3.58 14.26 0.65
#